data_AF-A0A226MZ49-F1
#
_entry.id   AF-A0A226MZ49-F1
#
_cell.length_a   1.000
_cell.length_b   1.000
_cell.length_c   1.000
_cell.angle_alpha   90.00
_cell.angle_beta   90.00
_cell.angle_gamma   90.00
#
_symmetry.space_group_name_H-M   'P 1'
#
loop_
_entity.id
_entity.type
_entity.pdbx_description
1 polymer ?
#
loop_
_entity_poly.entity_id
_entity_poly.type
_entity_poly.pdbx_seq_one_letter_code
_entity_poly.pdbx_strand_id
1 'polypeptide(L)'
;MAAQRKHLVKDFNPHITCYICKGYLIKPTTVTECLHTFCKTCIVQHFEDSNDCPRCGNQVHETNPLEMLRLDNTLEEIIFKLVPGLREQELQREIEFWKKNKPQENGQDESPKTDKPKVDEECDENEEDKDYHRSDPQIAICLDCLRNNGQSGDNVVKGLMKKFIRCSTRVTVGTIKKFLSLKLKLPSSYESYPMVLQYRPRIDFG
;
A
#
# COMPACT_ATOMS: atom_id res chain seq x y z
N MET A 1 27.81 1.55 31.80
CA MET A 1 27.30 0.76 30.65
C MET A 1 25.85 0.43 30.94
N ALA A 2 24.90 1.03 30.21
CA ALA A 2 23.49 0.69 30.38
C ALA A 2 23.28 -0.74 29.88
N ALA A 3 22.87 -1.65 30.76
CA ALA A 3 22.55 -3.02 30.38
C ALA A 3 21.38 -2.99 29.39
N GLN A 4 21.63 -3.42 28.15
CA GLN A 4 20.60 -3.48 27.12
C GLN A 4 19.62 -4.58 27.49
N ARG A 5 18.43 -4.20 27.98
CA ARG A 5 17.34 -5.14 28.30
C ARG A 5 16.90 -5.81 27.00
N LYS A 6 17.03 -7.14 26.94
CA LYS A 6 16.50 -7.96 25.86
C LYS A 6 15.06 -8.34 26.23
N HIS A 7 14.11 -7.96 25.39
CA HIS A 7 12.71 -8.36 25.52
C HIS A 7 12.45 -9.58 24.63
N LEU A 8 11.72 -10.56 25.15
CA LEU A 8 11.33 -11.72 24.36
C LEU A 8 10.02 -11.42 23.65
N VAL A 9 9.85 -11.93 22.42
CA VAL A 9 8.59 -11.77 21.66
C VAL A 9 7.39 -12.26 22.47
N LYS A 10 7.58 -13.35 23.24
CA LYS A 10 6.55 -13.95 24.10
C LYS A 10 5.95 -12.96 25.09
N ASP A 11 6.73 -11.98 25.55
CA ASP A 11 6.27 -10.99 26.53
C ASP A 11 5.21 -10.06 25.94
N PHE A 12 5.20 -9.89 24.61
CA PHE A 12 4.25 -9.05 23.90
C PHE A 12 3.00 -9.81 23.44
N ASN A 13 3.03 -11.15 23.40
CA ASN A 13 1.95 -11.99 22.88
C ASN A 13 0.54 -11.56 23.36
N PRO A 14 0.29 -11.26 24.65
CA PRO A 14 -1.05 -10.83 25.11
C PRO A 14 -1.62 -9.61 24.39
N HIS A 15 -0.77 -8.77 23.80
CA HIS A 15 -1.11 -7.52 23.12
C HIS A 15 -1.12 -7.64 21.59
N ILE A 16 -0.56 -8.72 21.03
CA ILE A 16 -0.38 -8.89 19.58
C ILE A 16 -1.05 -10.14 19.01
N THR A 17 -1.76 -10.90 19.84
CA THR A 17 -2.51 -12.10 19.41
C THR A 17 -4.00 -11.86 19.34
N CYS A 18 -4.65 -12.44 18.33
CA CYS A 18 -6.09 -12.39 18.14
C CYS A 18 -6.83 -13.24 19.18
N TYR A 19 -7.89 -12.70 19.77
CA TYR A 19 -8.71 -13.44 20.72
C TYR A 19 -9.50 -14.59 20.08
N ILE A 20 -9.83 -14.52 18.78
CA ILE A 20 -10.62 -15.53 18.06
C ILE A 20 -9.73 -16.70 17.65
N CYS A 21 -8.75 -16.48 16.77
CA CYS A 21 -7.92 -17.55 16.21
C CYS A 21 -6.69 -17.92 17.06
N LYS A 22 -6.40 -17.17 18.14
CA LYS A 22 -5.25 -17.34 19.04
C LYS A 22 -3.86 -17.17 18.38
N GLY A 23 -3.80 -16.87 17.08
CA GLY A 23 -2.57 -16.52 16.36
C GLY A 23 -2.21 -15.03 16.47
N TYR A 24 -1.11 -14.61 15.84
CA TYR A 24 -0.78 -13.20 15.70
C TYR A 24 -1.85 -12.45 14.88
N LEU A 25 -2.07 -11.19 15.23
CA LEU A 25 -2.99 -10.32 14.51
C LEU A 25 -2.48 -10.07 13.08
N ILE A 26 -3.22 -10.56 12.08
CA ILE A 26 -2.98 -10.30 10.66
C ILE A 26 -4.06 -9.34 10.15
N LYS A 27 -3.64 -8.24 9.52
CA LYS A 27 -4.53 -7.12 9.16
C LYS A 27 -5.39 -6.73 10.38
N PRO A 28 -4.76 -6.33 11.51
CA PRO A 28 -5.47 -6.00 12.74
C PRO A 28 -6.59 -5.01 12.46
N THR A 29 -7.79 -5.37 12.92
CA THR A 29 -9.02 -4.61 12.74
C THR A 29 -9.64 -4.39 14.11
N THR A 30 -9.83 -3.13 14.46
CA THR A 30 -10.30 -2.68 15.77
C THR A 30 -11.77 -2.31 15.69
N VAL A 31 -12.54 -2.78 16.68
CA VAL A 31 -13.92 -2.34 16.93
C VAL A 31 -13.88 -1.00 17.65
N THR A 32 -14.42 0.06 17.05
CA THR A 32 -14.29 1.43 17.60
C THR A 32 -14.98 1.62 18.94
N GLU A 33 -16.11 0.95 19.16
CA GLU A 33 -16.93 1.11 20.37
C GLU A 33 -16.24 0.61 21.66
N CYS A 34 -15.40 -0.43 21.55
CA CYS A 34 -14.77 -1.06 22.72
C CYS A 34 -13.25 -1.19 22.61
N LEU A 35 -12.66 -0.70 21.51
CA LEU A 35 -11.21 -0.72 21.22
C LEU A 35 -10.56 -2.11 21.32
N HIS A 36 -11.33 -3.17 21.08
CA HIS A 36 -10.78 -4.52 20.96
C HIS A 36 -10.38 -4.82 19.51
N THR A 37 -9.19 -5.42 19.35
CA THR A 37 -8.59 -5.69 18.05
C THR A 37 -8.51 -7.18 17.73
N PHE A 38 -8.79 -7.53 16.48
CA PHE A 38 -8.84 -8.90 15.97
C PHE A 38 -8.23 -8.96 14.55
N CYS A 39 -8.01 -10.15 13.99
CA CYS A 39 -7.66 -10.24 12.57
C CYS A 39 -8.86 -9.82 11.71
N LYS A 40 -8.62 -9.15 10.57
CA LYS A 40 -9.69 -8.72 9.65
C LYS A 40 -10.65 -9.86 9.31
N THR A 41 -10.11 -11.00 8.87
CA THR A 41 -10.92 -12.15 8.47
C THR A 41 -11.74 -12.70 9.64
N CYS A 42 -11.15 -12.80 10.83
CA CYS A 42 -11.83 -13.35 12.00
C CYS A 42 -13.01 -12.48 12.46
N ILE A 43 -12.83 -11.16 12.55
CA ILE A 43 -13.92 -10.29 13.03
C ILE A 43 -15.02 -10.09 11.99
N VAL A 44 -14.66 -10.02 10.70
CA VAL A 44 -15.65 -9.94 9.61
C VAL A 44 -16.50 -11.20 9.58
N GLN A 45 -15.89 -12.39 9.66
CA GLN A 45 -16.62 -13.65 9.73
C GLN A 45 -17.51 -13.75 10.97
N HIS A 46 -17.03 -13.32 12.14
CA HIS A 46 -17.84 -13.32 13.37
C HIS A 46 -19.09 -12.43 13.23
N PHE A 47 -18.96 -11.30 12.55
CA PHE A 47 -20.06 -10.36 12.31
C PHE A 47 -21.07 -10.81 11.23
N GLU A 48 -20.85 -11.96 10.58
CA GLU A 48 -21.88 -12.59 9.75
C GLU A 48 -23.00 -13.20 10.61
N ASP A 49 -22.68 -13.64 11.84
CA ASP A 49 -23.59 -14.37 12.72
C ASP A 49 -23.97 -13.60 14.01
N SER A 50 -23.18 -12.60 14.44
CA SER A 50 -23.38 -11.89 15.71
C SER A 50 -22.99 -10.42 15.60
N ASN A 51 -23.74 -9.52 16.24
CA ASN A 51 -23.38 -8.09 16.31
C ASN A 51 -22.57 -7.72 17.56
N ASP A 52 -22.15 -8.72 18.35
CA ASP A 52 -21.50 -8.51 19.63
C ASP A 52 -19.99 -8.71 19.53
N CYS A 53 -19.24 -7.90 20.29
CA CYS A 53 -17.80 -8.03 20.35
C CYS A 53 -17.40 -9.39 20.94
N PRO A 54 -16.57 -10.21 20.26
CA PRO A 54 -16.18 -11.55 20.73
C PRO A 54 -15.46 -11.57 22.08
N ARG A 55 -14.86 -10.44 22.49
CA ARG A 55 -14.05 -10.35 23.71
C ARG A 55 -14.84 -9.87 24.92
N CYS A 56 -15.70 -8.87 24.77
CA CYS A 56 -16.43 -8.27 25.89
C CYS A 56 -17.95 -8.46 25.83
N GLY A 57 -18.51 -8.96 24.73
CA GLY A 57 -19.94 -9.16 24.56
C GLY A 57 -20.74 -7.86 24.35
N ASN A 58 -20.09 -6.70 24.23
CA ASN A 58 -20.80 -5.46 23.92
C ASN A 58 -21.34 -5.49 22.49
N GLN A 59 -22.60 -5.12 22.32
CA GLN A 59 -23.19 -4.91 21.00
C GLN A 59 -22.47 -3.74 20.31
N VAL A 60 -21.92 -4.03 19.13
CA VAL A 60 -21.06 -3.10 18.38
C VAL A 60 -21.90 -2.13 17.55
N HIS A 61 -23.01 -2.60 17.01
CA HIS A 61 -23.95 -1.79 16.26
C HIS A 61 -25.31 -2.50 16.20
N GLU A 62 -26.39 -1.73 16.03
CA GLU A 62 -27.75 -2.28 15.96
C GLU A 62 -28.00 -3.09 14.68
N THR A 63 -27.58 -2.56 13.52
CA THR A 63 -27.86 -3.15 12.19
C THR A 63 -26.63 -3.63 11.42
N ASN A 64 -25.58 -2.81 11.29
CA ASN A 64 -24.37 -3.15 10.54
C ASN A 64 -23.08 -2.95 11.37
N PRO A 65 -22.56 -3.99 12.06
CA PRO A 65 -21.35 -3.87 12.86
C PRO A 65 -20.06 -3.61 12.05
N LEU A 66 -20.06 -3.83 10.74
CA LEU A 66 -18.91 -3.57 9.87
C LEU A 66 -18.57 -2.07 9.76
N GLU A 67 -19.55 -1.18 9.95
CA GLU A 67 -19.31 0.27 9.90
C GLU A 67 -18.44 0.78 11.06
N MET A 68 -18.38 0.01 12.15
CA MET A 68 -17.60 0.30 13.35
C MET A 68 -16.23 -0.40 13.36
N LEU A 69 -15.83 -0.99 12.22
CA LEU A 69 -14.50 -1.59 12.07
C LEU A 69 -13.52 -0.62 11.43
N ARG A 70 -12.32 -0.51 12.01
CA ARG A 70 -11.21 0.25 11.45
C ARG A 70 -9.96 -0.61 11.39
N LEU A 71 -9.22 -0.55 10.28
CA LEU A 71 -7.90 -1.18 10.18
C LEU A 71 -6.90 -0.40 11.03
N ASP A 72 -6.17 -1.11 11.86
CA ASP A 72 -5.14 -0.54 12.72
C ASP A 72 -3.76 -0.74 12.09
N ASN A 73 -3.44 0.11 11.12
CA ASN A 73 -2.16 0.05 10.39
C ASN A 73 -0.96 0.27 11.33
N THR A 74 -1.14 1.05 12.39
CA THR A 74 -0.08 1.31 13.38
C THR A 74 0.23 0.04 14.17
N LEU A 75 -0.80 -0.65 14.66
CA LEU A 75 -0.61 -1.92 15.37
C LEU A 75 -0.01 -2.97 14.42
N GLU A 76 -0.43 -3.02 13.16
CA GLU A 76 0.15 -3.91 12.15
C GLU A 76 1.67 -3.70 12.00
N GLU A 77 2.10 -2.44 11.84
CA GLU A 77 3.51 -2.12 11.76
C GLU A 77 4.29 -2.50 13.01
N ILE A 78 3.69 -2.29 14.20
CA ILE A 78 4.30 -2.67 15.48
C ILE A 78 4.49 -4.18 15.53
N ILE A 79 3.45 -4.96 15.20
CA ILE A 79 3.50 -6.42 15.21
C ILE A 79 4.60 -6.93 14.28
N PHE A 80 4.66 -6.42 13.04
CA PHE A 80 5.69 -6.85 12.08
C PHE A 80 7.11 -6.45 12.47
N LYS A 81 7.29 -5.37 13.25
CA LYS A 81 8.60 -5.00 13.81
C LYS A 81 8.97 -5.85 15.03
N LEU A 82 7.98 -6.29 15.82
CA LEU A 82 8.19 -7.12 17.01
C LEU A 82 8.40 -8.60 16.70
N VAL A 83 7.69 -9.13 15.69
CA VAL A 83 7.73 -10.55 15.33
C VAL A 83 8.53 -10.75 14.04
N PRO A 84 9.80 -11.16 14.12
CA PRO A 84 10.65 -11.31 12.94
C PRO A 84 10.12 -12.42 12.02
N GLY A 85 10.08 -12.14 10.71
CA GLY A 85 9.67 -13.11 9.69
C GLY A 85 8.16 -13.25 9.50
N LEU A 86 7.32 -12.62 10.34
CA LEU A 86 5.87 -12.80 10.28
C LEU A 86 5.26 -12.26 8.97
N ARG A 87 5.76 -11.11 8.49
CA ARG A 87 5.30 -10.51 7.23
C ARG A 87 5.58 -11.42 6.04
N GLU A 88 6.80 -11.93 5.97
CA GLU A 88 7.27 -12.81 4.90
C GLU A 88 6.50 -14.13 4.92
N GLN A 89 6.26 -14.70 6.10
CA GLN A 89 5.46 -15.91 6.26
C GLN A 89 4.00 -15.73 5.83
N GLU A 90 3.37 -14.60 6.14
CA GLU A 90 2.00 -14.33 5.68
C GLU A 90 1.94 -14.19 4.16
N LEU A 91 2.87 -13.43 3.57
CA LEU A 91 2.97 -13.29 2.11
C LEU A 91 3.19 -14.64 1.42
N GLN A 92 4.09 -15.47 1.97
CA GLN A 92 4.37 -16.79 1.44
C GLN A 92 3.13 -17.69 1.47
N ARG A 93 2.34 -17.65 2.55
CA ARG A 93 1.06 -18.39 2.66
C ARG A 93 0.05 -17.93 1.62
N GLU A 94 -0.07 -16.62 1.38
CA GLU A 94 -0.94 -16.09 0.32
C GLU A 94 -0.49 -16.59 -1.08
N ILE A 95 0.81 -16.56 -1.38
CA ILE A 95 1.36 -17.05 -2.66
C ILE A 95 1.09 -18.55 -2.85
N GLU A 96 1.32 -19.35 -1.82
CA GLU A 96 1.11 -20.81 -1.87
C GLU A 96 -0.36 -21.17 -2.08
N PHE A 97 -1.28 -20.45 -1.43
CA PHE A 97 -2.71 -20.61 -1.64
C PHE A 97 -3.09 -20.40 -3.11
N TRP A 98 -2.69 -19.27 -3.70
CA TRP A 98 -3.00 -18.97 -5.10
C TRP A 98 -2.33 -19.91 -6.10
N LYS A 99 -1.11 -20.38 -5.82
CA LYS A 99 -0.45 -21.41 -6.65
C LYS A 99 -1.23 -22.71 -6.66
N LYS A 100 -1.77 -23.13 -5.52
CA LYS A 100 -2.53 -24.37 -5.37
C LYS A 100 -3.95 -24.27 -5.95
N ASN A 101 -4.57 -23.09 -5.84
CA ASN A 101 -5.93 -22.82 -6.30
C ASN A 101 -6.01 -22.23 -7.71
N LYS A 102 -4.91 -22.27 -8.49
CA LYS A 102 -4.99 -21.93 -9.92
C LYS A 102 -6.03 -22.84 -10.58
N PRO A 103 -7.04 -22.30 -11.28
CA PRO A 103 -7.94 -23.13 -12.05
C PRO A 103 -7.11 -23.95 -13.04
N GLN A 104 -7.34 -25.26 -13.08
CA GLN A 104 -6.86 -26.09 -14.19
C GLN A 104 -7.60 -25.62 -15.44
N GLU A 105 -7.00 -24.73 -16.21
CA GLU A 105 -7.32 -24.65 -17.63
C GLU A 105 -6.86 -25.96 -18.25
N ASN A 106 -7.83 -26.83 -18.54
CA ASN A 106 -7.63 -27.99 -19.39
C ASN A 106 -7.19 -27.49 -20.78
N GLY A 107 -5.88 -27.56 -21.00
CA GLY A 107 -5.19 -27.89 -22.25
C GLY A 107 -5.70 -27.29 -23.56
N GLN A 108 -4.87 -26.47 -24.18
CA GLN A 108 -4.21 -26.91 -25.40
C GLN A 108 -2.71 -26.59 -25.33
N ASP A 109 -1.96 -27.68 -25.33
CA ASP A 109 -0.52 -27.78 -25.48
C ASP A 109 -0.18 -27.42 -26.92
N GLU A 110 0.70 -26.45 -27.11
CA GLU A 110 1.70 -26.46 -28.18
C GLU A 110 2.90 -25.66 -27.65
N SER A 111 3.79 -26.35 -26.93
CA SER A 111 5.18 -25.92 -26.88
C SER A 111 5.79 -26.15 -28.27
N PRO A 112 6.53 -25.20 -28.86
CA PRO A 112 7.98 -25.40 -28.84
C PRO A 112 8.86 -24.13 -28.87
N LYS A 113 9.88 -24.17 -28.00
CA LYS A 113 11.32 -23.96 -28.28
C LYS A 113 11.85 -22.56 -28.67
N THR A 114 12.90 -22.17 -27.92
CA THR A 114 14.21 -21.57 -28.34
C THR A 114 14.20 -20.69 -29.60
N ASP A 115 14.62 -19.43 -29.58
CA ASP A 115 15.98 -18.94 -29.29
C ASP A 115 15.97 -17.39 -29.19
N LYS A 116 16.88 -16.82 -28.41
CA LYS A 116 17.35 -15.43 -28.63
C LYS A 116 18.41 -15.48 -29.76
N PRO A 117 18.72 -14.43 -30.57
CA PRO A 117 18.60 -13.00 -30.25
C PRO A 117 18.31 -12.04 -31.46
N LYS A 118 18.30 -10.72 -31.15
CA LYS A 118 18.71 -9.56 -31.98
C LYS A 118 17.69 -8.75 -32.83
N VAL A 119 17.55 -7.49 -32.38
CA VAL A 119 17.42 -6.17 -33.05
C VAL A 119 16.33 -5.87 -34.08
N ASP A 120 15.66 -4.74 -33.76
CA ASP A 120 15.17 -3.65 -34.60
C ASP A 120 13.82 -3.75 -35.34
N GLU A 121 12.92 -2.87 -34.87
CA GLU A 121 11.93 -2.04 -35.58
C GLU A 121 10.61 -2.66 -36.11
N GLU A 122 9.54 -1.97 -35.69
CA GLU A 122 8.20 -1.81 -36.29
C GLU A 122 7.07 -2.84 -36.03
N CYS A 123 6.25 -2.48 -35.03
CA CYS A 123 4.77 -2.42 -35.00
C CYS A 123 3.95 -3.58 -35.61
N ASP A 124 3.38 -4.45 -34.76
CA ASP A 124 1.91 -4.61 -34.73
C ASP A 124 1.37 -5.37 -33.49
N GLU A 125 0.23 -4.87 -33.00
CA GLU A 125 -0.83 -5.43 -32.17
C GLU A 125 -0.60 -6.74 -31.34
N ASN A 126 -0.43 -6.55 -30.03
CA ASN A 126 -1.02 -7.40 -29.00
C ASN A 126 -1.55 -6.48 -27.88
N GLU A 127 -2.66 -5.80 -28.19
CA GLU A 127 -3.52 -5.18 -27.20
C GLU A 127 -4.36 -6.28 -26.56
N GLU A 128 -3.96 -6.75 -25.38
CA GLU A 128 -4.90 -7.07 -24.29
C GLU A 128 -4.10 -7.48 -23.04
N ASP A 129 -4.44 -6.81 -21.93
CA ASP A 129 -3.91 -6.95 -20.57
C ASP A 129 -2.68 -6.11 -20.16
N LYS A 130 -2.80 -4.79 -20.35
CA LYS A 130 -2.12 -3.83 -19.48
C LYS A 130 -3.21 -3.11 -18.68
N ASP A 131 -3.42 -3.48 -17.42
CA ASP A 131 -4.28 -2.73 -16.49
C ASP A 131 -3.78 -1.27 -16.26
N TYR A 132 -2.72 -0.81 -16.93
CA TYR A 132 -2.15 0.54 -16.83
C TYR A 132 -2.03 1.03 -15.37
N HIS A 133 -1.72 0.11 -14.46
CA HIS A 133 -1.61 0.39 -13.03
C HIS A 133 -2.91 0.89 -12.35
N ARG A 134 -4.10 0.60 -12.90
CA ARG A 134 -5.38 1.01 -12.29
C ARG A 134 -5.66 0.30 -10.97
N SER A 135 -5.23 -0.96 -10.84
CA SER A 135 -5.40 -1.75 -9.61
C SER A 135 -4.27 -1.55 -8.59
N ASP A 136 -3.22 -0.81 -8.96
CA ASP A 136 -2.11 -0.57 -8.04
C ASP A 136 -2.54 0.33 -6.87
N PRO A 137 -1.96 0.13 -5.66
CA PRO A 137 -2.12 1.05 -4.55
C PRO A 137 -1.83 2.49 -4.98
N GLN A 138 -2.72 3.40 -4.61
CA GLN A 138 -2.62 4.81 -5.00
C GLN A 138 -1.93 5.61 -3.89
N ILE A 139 -0.98 6.46 -4.26
CA ILE A 139 -0.31 7.40 -3.38
C ILE A 139 -0.66 8.84 -3.77
N ALA A 140 -0.60 9.75 -2.79
CA ALA A 140 -0.72 11.19 -3.01
C ALA A 140 0.64 11.86 -2.78
N ILE A 141 1.17 12.51 -3.81
CA ILE A 141 2.45 13.23 -3.77
C ILE A 141 2.13 14.72 -3.60
N CYS A 142 2.54 15.31 -2.48
CA CYS A 142 2.51 16.75 -2.28
C CYS A 142 3.70 17.41 -2.98
N LEU A 143 3.45 18.49 -3.70
CA LEU A 143 4.45 19.24 -4.45
C LEU A 143 4.58 20.63 -3.87
N ASP A 144 5.77 20.94 -3.37
CA ASP A 144 6.14 22.27 -2.92
C ASP A 144 7.09 22.91 -3.94
N CYS A 145 6.78 24.14 -4.34
CA CYS A 145 7.65 24.91 -5.22
C CYS A 145 8.73 25.61 -4.38
N LEU A 146 9.96 25.13 -4.44
CA LEU A 146 11.12 25.72 -3.77
C LEU A 146 11.74 26.85 -4.62
N ARG A 147 10.98 27.91 -4.91
CA ARG A 147 11.56 29.19 -5.39
C ARG A 147 10.62 30.37 -5.19
N ASN A 148 11.00 31.22 -4.25
CA ASN A 148 10.78 32.67 -4.30
C ASN A 148 11.94 33.29 -3.53
N ASN A 149 12.91 33.87 -4.25
CA ASN A 149 13.62 35.09 -3.88
C ASN A 149 14.74 35.38 -4.89
N GLY A 150 14.59 36.48 -5.63
CA GLY A 150 15.71 37.23 -6.20
C GLY A 150 15.96 37.06 -7.69
N GLN A 151 15.65 38.13 -8.43
CA GLN A 151 16.23 38.56 -9.71
C GLN A 151 15.58 38.06 -11.01
N SER A 152 14.74 38.96 -11.55
CA SER A 152 14.74 39.45 -12.93
C SER A 152 14.59 38.44 -14.09
N GLY A 153 13.45 38.52 -14.78
CA GLY A 153 13.30 38.06 -16.17
C GLY A 153 12.32 36.91 -16.38
N ASP A 154 11.06 37.26 -16.67
CA ASP A 154 10.13 36.54 -17.57
C ASP A 154 9.81 35.04 -17.40
N ASN A 155 10.11 34.41 -16.26
CA ASN A 155 9.71 33.02 -16.03
C ASN A 155 8.92 32.81 -14.73
N VAL A 156 7.77 33.47 -14.61
CA VAL A 156 6.77 33.17 -13.57
C VAL A 156 6.13 31.82 -13.91
N VAL A 157 6.67 30.74 -13.36
CA VAL A 157 6.00 29.43 -13.42
C VAL A 157 4.71 29.54 -12.62
N LYS A 158 3.57 29.51 -13.31
CA LYS A 158 2.25 29.48 -12.66
C LYS A 158 2.20 28.24 -11.77
N GLY A 159 1.99 28.41 -10.47
CA GLY A 159 1.86 27.29 -9.55
C GLY A 159 0.76 26.31 -10.00
N LEU A 160 0.93 25.03 -9.68
CA LEU A 160 -0.13 24.04 -9.92
C LEU A 160 -1.38 24.45 -9.14
N MET A 161 -2.54 24.41 -9.80
CA MET A 161 -3.84 24.67 -9.15
C MET A 161 -4.10 23.70 -7.98
N LYS A 162 -3.55 22.48 -8.05
CA LYS A 162 -3.59 21.47 -6.98
C LYS A 162 -2.17 21.07 -6.63
N LYS A 163 -1.83 21.17 -5.35
CA LYS A 163 -0.51 20.79 -4.82
C LYS A 163 -0.29 19.28 -4.71
N PHE A 164 -1.28 18.46 -5.06
CA PHE A 164 -1.24 17.02 -4.90
C PHE A 164 -1.42 16.30 -6.24
N ILE A 165 -0.62 15.26 -6.47
CA ILE A 165 -0.78 14.30 -7.58
C ILE A 165 -1.16 12.95 -6.98
N ARG A 166 -2.25 12.36 -7.46
CA ARG A 166 -2.60 10.97 -7.16
C ARG A 166 -2.10 10.06 -8.28
N CYS A 167 -1.36 9.03 -7.93
CA CYS A 167 -0.76 8.11 -8.89
C CYS A 167 -0.50 6.73 -8.25
N SER A 168 -0.30 5.71 -9.09
CA SER A 168 0.14 4.38 -8.64
C SER A 168 1.49 4.46 -7.91
N THR A 169 1.70 3.59 -6.91
CA THR A 169 3.00 3.36 -6.27
C THR A 169 4.12 2.97 -7.24
N ARG A 170 3.79 2.51 -8.45
CA ARG A 170 4.76 2.10 -9.48
C ARG A 170 5.13 3.23 -10.45
N VAL A 171 4.53 4.41 -10.30
CA VAL A 171 4.88 5.56 -11.15
C VAL A 171 6.35 5.95 -10.93
N THR A 172 7.07 6.20 -12.03
CA THR A 172 8.46 6.65 -11.92
C THR A 172 8.53 8.16 -11.70
N VAL A 173 9.61 8.62 -11.05
CA VAL A 173 9.94 10.04 -10.97
C VAL A 173 9.98 10.68 -12.37
N GLY A 174 10.51 9.98 -13.38
CA GLY A 174 10.54 10.46 -14.76
C GLY A 174 9.16 10.76 -15.34
N THR A 175 8.18 9.89 -15.09
CA THR A 175 6.78 10.09 -15.52
C THR A 175 6.16 11.30 -14.82
N ILE A 176 6.41 11.46 -13.51
CA ILE A 176 5.95 12.63 -12.75
C ILE A 176 6.60 13.91 -13.30
N LYS A 177 7.90 13.88 -13.61
CA LYS A 177 8.62 15.02 -14.19
C LYS A 177 8.01 15.43 -15.53
N LYS A 178 7.76 14.48 -16.44
CA LYS A 178 7.10 14.74 -17.73
C LYS A 178 5.71 15.35 -17.55
N PHE A 179 4.91 14.79 -16.64
CA PHE A 179 3.58 15.32 -16.32
C PHE A 179 3.64 16.77 -15.85
N LEU A 180 4.59 17.10 -14.97
CA LEU A 180 4.79 18.45 -14.46
C LEU A 180 5.22 19.42 -15.55
N SER A 181 6.17 19.04 -16.39
CA SER A 181 6.61 19.87 -17.52
C SER A 181 5.46 20.20 -18.47
N LEU A 182 4.60 19.22 -18.78
CA LEU A 182 3.42 19.41 -19.62
C LEU A 182 2.37 20.32 -18.95
N LYS A 183 2.03 20.06 -17.67
CA LYS A 183 1.01 20.83 -16.95
C LYS A 183 1.42 22.27 -16.69
N LEU A 184 2.71 22.51 -16.43
CA LEU A 184 3.27 23.83 -16.16
C LEU A 184 3.75 24.54 -17.42
N LYS A 185 3.65 23.91 -18.59
CA LYS A 185 4.13 24.43 -19.89
C LYS A 185 5.59 24.90 -19.83
N LEU A 186 6.44 24.12 -19.16
CA LEU A 186 7.86 24.45 -19.04
C LEU A 186 8.56 24.19 -20.38
N PRO A 187 9.44 25.10 -20.84
CA PRO A 187 10.21 24.88 -22.05
C PRO A 187 11.19 23.72 -21.86
N SER A 188 11.48 22.99 -22.94
CA SER A 188 12.32 21.77 -22.94
C SER A 188 13.73 21.98 -22.36
N SER A 189 14.19 23.23 -22.25
CA SER A 189 15.44 23.60 -21.58
C SER A 189 15.48 23.27 -20.08
N TYR A 190 14.32 23.07 -19.44
CA TYR A 190 14.21 22.68 -18.03
C TYR A 190 14.42 21.18 -17.76
N GLU A 191 14.53 20.33 -18.78
CA GLU A 191 14.89 18.90 -18.59
C GLU A 191 16.28 18.71 -17.95
N SER A 192 17.14 19.74 -18.03
CA SER A 192 18.50 19.75 -17.48
C SER A 192 18.59 20.14 -16.00
N TYR A 193 17.53 20.68 -15.38
CA TYR A 193 17.56 21.10 -13.98
C TYR A 193 16.99 20.02 -13.05
N PRO A 194 17.65 19.73 -11.91
CA PRO A 194 17.16 18.73 -10.97
C PRO A 194 15.86 19.22 -10.31
N MET A 195 14.71 18.71 -10.76
CA MET A 195 13.49 18.74 -9.95
C MET A 195 13.70 17.83 -8.74
N VAL A 196 14.00 18.44 -7.59
CA VAL A 196 14.17 17.75 -6.31
C VAL A 196 12.79 17.43 -5.77
N LEU A 197 12.34 16.18 -5.95
CA LEU A 197 11.17 15.67 -5.26
C LEU A 197 11.58 15.27 -3.84
N GLN A 198 11.28 16.13 -2.87
CA GLN A 198 11.40 15.74 -1.46
C GLN A 198 10.15 14.95 -1.07
N TYR A 199 10.32 13.65 -0.81
CA TYR A 199 9.29 12.87 -0.14
C TYR A 199 9.24 13.30 1.33
N ARG A 200 8.25 14.13 1.69
CA ARG A 200 7.87 14.34 3.08
C ARG A 200 6.67 13.45 3.36
N PRO A 201 6.82 12.35 4.13
CA PRO A 201 5.66 11.62 4.61
C PRO A 201 4.82 12.58 5.45
N ARG A 202 3.63 12.91 4.96
CA ARG A 202 2.67 13.70 5.71
C ARG A 202 2.06 12.75 6.74
N ILE A 203 2.59 12.82 7.96
CA ILE A 203 1.95 12.22 9.13
C ILE A 203 0.80 13.18 9.47
N ASP A 204 -0.36 12.95 8.86
CA ASP A 204 -1.58 13.65 9.28
C ASP A 204 -2.02 13.05 10.63
N PHE A 205 -1.66 13.75 11.71
CA PHE A 205 -2.39 13.63 12.98
C PHE A 205 -3.68 14.46 12.81
N GLY A 206 -4.78 13.77 12.57
CA GLY A 206 -6.12 14.35 12.48
C GLY A 206 -7.17 13.26 12.57
#